data_AF-A0A7T7KY11-F1
#
_entry.id   AF-A0A7T7KY11-F1
#
_cell.length_a   1.000
_cell.length_b   1.000
_cell.length_c   1.000
_cell.angle_alpha   90.00
_cell.angle_beta   90.00
_cell.angle_gamma   90.00
#
_symmetry.space_group_name_H-M   'P 1'
#
loop_
_entity.id
_entity.type
_entity.pdbx_description
1 polymer ?
#
loop_
_entity_poly.entity_id
_entity_poly.type
_entity_poly.pdbx_seq_one_letter_code
_entity_poly.pdbx_strand_id
1 'polypeptide(L)'
;MLQPDLTPEQAQERLETARTEAAEAAALIEELAERVREGEDVTAEQLGAQRQLADLASLRVTAAERKLADAVKADRHARCTKAVEDARSLLDADDTAPIVDAVVTIREGVARLVDEVNARNARIDSAGSKLEALNGELSKAAGTLDDPGAWPLFDRYRARGDRRHITMRDPERGQGSVSSLSSIDLACAALLTTLSGDPNTVHLGARLPMPDSVVRQLGEKIPGLADAWRATPEEWAQARNTTAQTRGSQQGREPLREDVEG
;
A
#
# COMPACT_ATOMS: atom_id res chain seq x y z
N MET A 1 15.38 -37.77 -33.94
CA MET A 1 15.02 -36.34 -33.96
C MET A 1 13.58 -36.23 -33.48
N LEU A 2 13.34 -35.69 -32.29
CA LEU A 2 11.98 -35.39 -31.82
C LEU A 2 11.46 -34.24 -32.68
N GLN A 3 10.32 -34.43 -33.36
CA GLN A 3 9.64 -33.32 -34.03
C GLN A 3 9.32 -32.26 -32.98
N PRO A 4 9.46 -30.95 -33.28
CA PRO A 4 9.05 -29.91 -32.35
C PRO A 4 7.57 -30.10 -31.99
N ASP A 5 7.28 -30.13 -30.69
CA ASP A 5 5.91 -30.27 -30.19
C ASP A 5 5.05 -29.11 -30.71
N LEU A 6 3.89 -29.44 -31.27
CA LEU A 6 2.95 -28.46 -31.79
C LEU A 6 2.40 -27.60 -30.66
N THR A 7 2.23 -26.30 -30.90
CA THR A 7 1.45 -25.47 -29.97
C THR A 7 -0.03 -25.90 -30.02
N PRO A 8 -0.82 -25.63 -28.96
CA PRO A 8 -2.26 -25.89 -28.98
C PRO A 8 -2.98 -25.26 -30.18
N GLU A 9 -2.57 -24.06 -30.57
CA GLU A 9 -3.12 -23.32 -31.71
C GLU A 9 -2.82 -24.02 -33.05
N GLN A 10 -1.57 -24.46 -33.26
CA GLN A 10 -1.18 -25.20 -34.46
C GLN A 10 -1.84 -26.58 -34.52
N ALA A 11 -2.07 -27.23 -33.38
CA ALA A 11 -2.78 -28.50 -33.33
C ALA A 11 -4.28 -28.35 -33.61
N GLN A 12 -4.88 -27.24 -33.17
CA GLN A 12 -6.28 -26.88 -33.45
C GLN A 12 -6.50 -26.60 -34.95
N GLU A 13 -5.64 -25.81 -35.57
CA GLU A 13 -5.71 -25.52 -37.01
C GLU A 13 -5.62 -26.81 -37.87
N ARG A 14 -4.75 -27.74 -37.46
CA ARG A 14 -4.64 -29.06 -38.11
C ARG A 14 -5.88 -29.93 -37.91
N LEU A 15 -6.53 -29.86 -36.75
CA LEU A 15 -7.78 -30.55 -36.50
C LEU A 15 -8.91 -30.00 -37.37
N GLU A 16 -8.99 -28.68 -37.51
CA GLU A 16 -9.98 -28.02 -38.36
C GLU A 16 -9.79 -28.41 -39.83
N THR A 17 -8.56 -28.40 -40.32
CA THR A 17 -8.24 -28.87 -41.68
C THR A 17 -8.65 -30.33 -41.88
N ALA A 18 -8.30 -31.22 -40.94
CA ALA A 18 -8.68 -32.62 -41.02
C ALA A 18 -10.20 -32.84 -40.99
N ARG A 19 -10.95 -32.02 -40.24
CA ARG A 19 -12.42 -32.07 -40.18
C ARG A 19 -13.03 -31.61 -41.50
N THR A 20 -12.49 -30.56 -42.11
CA THR A 20 -12.92 -30.10 -43.44
C THR A 20 -12.67 -31.18 -44.49
N GLU A 21 -11.46 -31.74 -44.56
CA GLU A 21 -11.12 -32.83 -45.48
C GLU A 21 -12.04 -34.05 -45.30
N ALA A 22 -12.37 -34.42 -44.05
CA ALA A 22 -13.28 -35.53 -43.77
C ALA A 22 -14.73 -35.23 -44.18
N ALA A 23 -15.20 -33.99 -43.98
CA ALA A 23 -16.53 -33.57 -44.41
C ALA A 23 -16.66 -33.55 -45.94
N GLU A 24 -15.64 -33.04 -46.64
CA GLU A 24 -15.57 -33.03 -48.11
C GLU A 24 -15.56 -34.45 -48.68
N ALA A 25 -14.77 -35.36 -48.10
CA ALA A 25 -14.74 -36.77 -48.51
C ALA A 25 -16.09 -37.47 -48.28
N ALA A 26 -16.77 -37.19 -47.17
CA ALA A 26 -18.10 -37.74 -46.89
C ALA A 26 -19.17 -37.19 -47.85
N ALA A 27 -19.13 -35.89 -48.16
CA ALA A 27 -20.05 -35.27 -49.11
C ALA A 27 -19.88 -35.84 -50.53
N LEU A 28 -18.64 -36.06 -50.96
CA LEU A 28 -18.34 -36.65 -52.27
C LEU A 28 -18.84 -38.10 -52.40
N ILE A 29 -18.81 -38.88 -51.31
CA ILE A 29 -19.40 -40.23 -51.30
C ILE A 29 -20.92 -40.16 -51.46
N GLU A 30 -21.60 -39.24 -50.77
CA GLU A 30 -23.05 -39.10 -50.88
C GLU A 30 -23.46 -38.61 -52.27
N GLU A 31 -22.71 -37.66 -52.85
CA GLU A 31 -22.92 -37.19 -54.23
C GLU A 31 -22.77 -38.35 -55.23
N LEU A 32 -21.70 -39.14 -55.13
CA LEU A 32 -21.52 -40.31 -55.99
C LEU A 32 -22.61 -41.37 -55.77
N ALA A 33 -23.08 -41.55 -54.53
CA ALA A 33 -24.18 -42.47 -54.24
C ALA A 33 -25.51 -42.00 -54.84
N GLU A 34 -25.80 -40.69 -54.83
CA GLU A 34 -26.99 -40.14 -55.48
C GLU A 34 -26.94 -40.31 -57.00
N ARG A 35 -25.78 -40.04 -57.63
CA ARG A 35 -25.58 -40.26 -59.07
C ARG A 35 -25.82 -41.72 -59.49
N VAL A 36 -25.42 -42.69 -58.64
CA VAL A 36 -25.76 -44.11 -58.83
C VAL A 36 -27.27 -44.34 -58.75
N ARG A 37 -27.99 -43.69 -57.82
CA ARG A 37 -29.46 -43.79 -57.68
C ARG A 37 -30.20 -43.19 -58.89
N GLU A 38 -29.66 -42.12 -59.46
CA GLU A 38 -30.19 -41.44 -60.64
C GLU A 38 -29.90 -42.18 -61.96
N GLY A 39 -29.07 -43.24 -61.91
CA GLY A 39 -28.77 -44.09 -63.06
C GLY A 39 -27.60 -43.61 -63.93
N GLU A 40 -26.73 -42.76 -63.38
CA GLU A 40 -25.47 -42.39 -64.04
C GLU A 40 -24.41 -43.51 -63.96
N ASP A 41 -23.46 -43.50 -64.90
CA ASP A 41 -22.34 -44.46 -64.96
C ASP A 41 -21.28 -44.15 -63.87
N VAL A 42 -21.58 -44.53 -62.63
CA VAL A 42 -20.63 -44.55 -61.51
C VAL A 42 -20.29 -46.00 -61.18
N THR A 43 -18.99 -46.32 -61.17
CA THR A 43 -18.51 -47.69 -60.93
C THR A 43 -18.41 -48.01 -59.43
N ALA A 44 -18.56 -49.29 -59.09
CA ALA A 44 -18.34 -49.77 -57.72
C ALA A 44 -16.91 -49.49 -57.22
N GLU A 45 -15.92 -49.50 -58.13
CA GLU A 45 -14.53 -49.19 -57.83
C GLU A 45 -14.35 -47.72 -57.43
N GLN A 46 -14.97 -46.77 -58.15
CA GLN A 46 -14.95 -45.35 -57.79
C GLN A 46 -15.59 -45.09 -56.42
N LEU A 47 -16.75 -45.70 -56.16
CA LEU A 47 -17.43 -45.58 -54.86
C LEU A 47 -16.58 -46.18 -53.72
N GLY A 48 -15.94 -47.33 -53.98
CA GLY A 48 -15.05 -48.01 -53.03
C GLY A 48 -13.80 -47.20 -52.71
N ALA A 49 -13.14 -46.62 -53.72
CA ALA A 49 -11.97 -45.77 -53.54
C ALA A 49 -12.29 -44.52 -52.70
N GLN A 50 -13.44 -43.89 -52.94
CA GLN A 50 -13.85 -42.72 -52.15
C GLN A 50 -14.18 -43.08 -50.70
N ARG A 51 -14.81 -44.23 -50.45
CA ARG A 51 -15.02 -44.75 -49.08
C ARG A 51 -13.70 -44.92 -48.32
N GLN A 52 -12.67 -45.48 -48.96
CA GLN A 52 -11.35 -45.62 -48.35
C GLN A 52 -10.69 -44.26 -48.04
N LEU A 53 -10.89 -43.26 -48.90
CA LEU A 53 -10.40 -41.90 -48.65
C LEU A 53 -11.13 -41.24 -47.46
N ALA A 54 -12.44 -41.41 -47.34
CA ALA A 54 -13.19 -40.93 -46.18
C ALA A 54 -12.81 -41.63 -44.87
N ASP A 55 -12.57 -42.95 -44.90
CA ASP A 55 -12.07 -43.70 -43.75
C ASP A 55 -10.70 -43.17 -43.31
N LEU A 56 -9.80 -42.92 -44.28
CA LEU A 56 -8.50 -42.32 -44.01
C LEU A 56 -8.64 -40.90 -43.42
N ALA A 57 -9.53 -40.08 -43.96
CA ALA A 57 -9.77 -38.72 -43.45
C ALA A 57 -10.32 -38.75 -42.01
N SER A 58 -11.22 -39.68 -41.68
CA SER A 58 -11.72 -39.91 -40.32
C SER A 58 -10.60 -40.31 -39.34
N LEU A 59 -9.70 -41.20 -39.77
CA LEU A 59 -8.51 -41.57 -38.98
C LEU A 59 -7.57 -40.38 -38.78
N ARG A 60 -7.44 -39.49 -39.77
CA ARG A 60 -6.65 -38.25 -39.66
C ARG A 60 -7.27 -37.27 -38.66
N VAL A 61 -8.61 -37.14 -38.62
CA VAL A 61 -9.31 -36.36 -37.57
C VAL A 61 -8.99 -36.93 -36.18
N THR A 62 -9.15 -38.24 -35.99
CA THR A 62 -8.86 -38.89 -34.70
C THR A 62 -7.40 -38.69 -34.27
N ALA A 63 -6.46 -38.78 -35.22
CA ALA A 63 -5.05 -38.52 -34.95
C ALA A 63 -4.79 -37.04 -34.60
N ALA A 64 -5.47 -36.09 -35.25
CA ALA A 64 -5.37 -34.67 -34.96
C ALA A 64 -5.95 -34.32 -33.58
N GLU A 65 -7.07 -34.93 -33.18
CA GLU A 65 -7.66 -34.75 -31.84
C GLU A 65 -6.72 -35.20 -30.73
N ARG A 66 -6.05 -36.35 -30.91
CA ARG A 66 -5.02 -36.82 -29.95
C ARG A 66 -3.86 -35.86 -29.85
N LYS A 67 -3.34 -35.39 -31.00
CA LYS A 67 -2.25 -34.39 -31.03
C LYS A 67 -2.63 -33.08 -30.35
N LEU A 68 -3.86 -32.62 -30.50
CA LEU A 68 -4.36 -31.43 -29.80
C LEU A 68 -4.41 -31.66 -28.28
N ALA A 69 -4.93 -32.80 -27.83
CA ALA A 69 -4.97 -33.13 -26.41
C ALA A 69 -3.56 -33.17 -25.78
N ASP A 70 -2.60 -33.77 -26.48
CA ASP A 70 -1.20 -33.83 -26.05
C ASP A 70 -0.55 -32.43 -26.03
N ALA A 71 -0.79 -31.61 -27.06
CA ALA A 71 -0.31 -30.23 -27.13
C ALA A 71 -0.85 -29.36 -25.98
N VAL A 72 -2.15 -29.46 -25.68
CA VAL A 72 -2.79 -28.74 -24.56
C VAL A 72 -2.21 -29.18 -23.21
N LYS A 73 -1.97 -30.49 -23.04
CA LYS A 73 -1.36 -31.03 -21.82
C LYS A 73 0.08 -30.55 -21.65
N ALA A 74 0.87 -30.55 -22.72
CA ALA A 74 2.25 -30.08 -22.73
C ALA A 74 2.32 -28.57 -22.41
N ASP A 75 1.48 -27.74 -23.05
CA ASP A 75 1.38 -26.30 -22.77
C ASP A 75 1.03 -26.04 -21.29
N ARG A 76 0.00 -26.74 -20.76
CA ARG A 76 -0.37 -26.61 -19.36
C ARG A 76 0.79 -26.96 -18.44
N HIS A 77 1.49 -28.07 -18.71
CA HIS A 77 2.64 -28.49 -17.92
C HIS A 77 3.77 -27.46 -17.97
N ALA A 78 4.08 -26.91 -19.14
CA ALA A 78 5.10 -25.88 -19.30
C ALA A 78 4.73 -24.60 -18.52
N ARG A 79 3.48 -24.12 -18.61
CA ARG A 79 3.02 -22.97 -17.85
C ARG A 79 3.04 -23.20 -16.34
N CYS A 80 2.63 -24.39 -15.88
CA CYS A 80 2.71 -24.73 -14.46
C CYS A 80 4.17 -24.80 -13.97
N THR A 81 5.06 -25.40 -14.77
CA THR A 81 6.49 -25.49 -14.44
C THR A 81 7.11 -24.11 -14.31
N LYS A 82 6.87 -23.24 -15.31
CA LYS A 82 7.32 -21.85 -15.28
C LYS A 82 6.78 -21.09 -14.07
N ALA A 83 5.48 -21.20 -13.77
CA ALA A 83 4.89 -20.53 -12.62
C ALA A 83 5.51 -21.00 -11.28
N VAL A 84 5.86 -22.29 -11.17
CA VAL A 84 6.56 -22.84 -10.00
C VAL A 84 8.01 -22.34 -9.92
N GLU A 85 8.71 -22.24 -11.05
CA GLU A 85 10.06 -21.67 -11.13
C GLU A 85 10.06 -20.17 -10.77
N ASP A 86 9.10 -19.40 -11.28
CA ASP A 86 8.92 -17.98 -10.96
C ASP A 86 8.64 -17.81 -9.45
N ALA A 87 7.78 -18.66 -8.87
CA ALA A 87 7.48 -18.63 -7.44
C ALA A 87 8.70 -19.02 -6.57
N ARG A 88 9.47 -20.03 -6.98
CA ARG A 88 10.72 -20.40 -6.29
C ARG A 88 11.74 -19.28 -6.38
N SER A 89 11.92 -18.70 -7.56
CA SER A 89 12.85 -17.59 -7.77
C SER A 89 12.48 -16.39 -6.91
N LEU A 90 11.18 -16.10 -6.75
CA LEU A 90 10.72 -15.06 -5.84
C LEU A 90 11.05 -15.38 -4.38
N LEU A 91 10.81 -16.61 -3.93
CA LEU A 91 11.12 -17.04 -2.55
C LEU A 91 12.63 -17.05 -2.28
N ASP A 92 13.44 -17.49 -3.23
CA ASP A 92 14.90 -17.51 -3.11
C ASP A 92 15.49 -16.09 -3.13
N ALA A 93 14.80 -15.15 -3.79
CA ALA A 93 15.17 -13.74 -3.86
C ALA A 93 14.49 -12.86 -2.79
N ASP A 94 13.62 -13.41 -1.95
CA ASP A 94 12.89 -12.68 -0.91
C ASP A 94 13.82 -12.34 0.27
N ASP A 95 14.74 -11.41 0.01
CA ASP A 95 15.62 -10.86 1.03
C ASP A 95 14.84 -9.85 1.88
N THR A 96 14.50 -10.29 3.08
CA THR A 96 13.80 -9.47 4.08
C THR A 96 14.75 -8.59 4.90
N ALA A 97 16.07 -8.69 4.72
CA ALA A 97 17.04 -7.89 5.48
C ALA A 97 16.78 -6.38 5.39
N PRO A 98 16.49 -5.78 4.22
CA PRO A 98 16.18 -4.34 4.14
C PRO A 98 14.93 -3.94 4.94
N ILE A 99 13.92 -4.82 5.01
CA ILE A 99 12.71 -4.58 5.82
C ILE A 99 13.07 -4.64 7.31
N VAL A 100 13.86 -5.64 7.72
CA VAL A 100 14.34 -5.77 9.10
C VAL A 100 15.15 -4.54 9.51
N ASP A 101 16.07 -4.08 8.66
CA ASP A 101 16.90 -2.90 8.91
C ASP A 101 16.05 -1.63 9.05
N ALA A 102 15.02 -1.46 8.21
CA ALA A 102 14.07 -0.36 8.32
C ALA A 102 13.30 -0.41 9.66
N VAL A 103 12.85 -1.59 10.09
CA VAL A 103 12.16 -1.77 11.38
C VAL A 103 13.08 -1.48 12.57
N VAL A 104 14.34 -1.90 12.50
CA VAL A 104 15.36 -1.58 13.52
C VAL A 104 15.57 -0.07 13.59
N THR A 105 15.71 0.60 12.45
CA THR A 105 15.85 2.06 12.37
C THR A 105 14.65 2.78 12.99
N ILE A 106 13.43 2.34 12.72
CA ILE A 106 12.21 2.88 13.33
C ILE A 106 12.25 2.71 14.85
N ARG A 107 12.62 1.51 15.34
CA ARG A 107 12.71 1.23 16.77
C ARG A 107 13.72 2.13 17.47
N GLU A 108 14.89 2.32 16.89
CA GLU A 108 15.94 3.21 17.41
C GLU A 108 15.49 4.68 17.39
N GLY A 109 14.82 5.10 16.32
CA GLY A 109 14.23 6.44 16.22
C GLY A 109 13.18 6.70 17.30
N VAL A 110 12.29 5.74 17.56
CA VAL A 110 11.30 5.82 18.64
C VAL A 110 11.96 5.87 20.02
N ALA A 111 13.01 5.06 20.26
CA ALA A 111 13.75 5.10 21.52
C ALA A 111 14.38 6.47 21.75
N ARG A 112 15.06 7.04 20.74
CA ARG A 112 15.62 8.40 20.81
C ARG A 112 14.55 9.46 21.06
N LEU A 113 13.39 9.36 20.40
CA LEU A 113 12.26 10.27 20.63
C LEU A 113 11.79 10.23 22.09
N VAL A 114 11.65 9.04 22.66
CA VAL A 114 11.26 8.84 24.06
C VAL A 114 12.27 9.50 25.00
N ASP A 115 13.57 9.31 24.76
CA ASP A 115 14.64 9.89 25.58
C ASP A 115 14.63 11.42 25.54
N GLU A 116 14.49 12.02 24.36
CA GLU A 116 14.41 13.48 24.19
C GLU A 116 13.17 14.08 24.86
N VAL A 117 12.02 13.42 24.73
CA VAL A 117 10.78 13.82 25.39
C VAL A 117 10.92 13.74 26.90
N ASN A 118 11.51 12.66 27.43
CA ASN A 118 11.74 12.49 28.86
C ASN A 118 12.70 13.55 29.39
N ALA A 119 13.81 13.81 28.70
CA ALA A 119 14.76 14.85 29.07
C ALA A 119 14.10 16.24 29.08
N ARG A 120 13.27 16.55 28.09
CA ARG A 120 12.50 17.79 28.05
C ARG A 120 11.49 17.88 29.19
N ASN A 121 10.71 16.82 29.44
CA ASN A 121 9.72 16.78 30.50
C ASN A 121 10.37 16.89 31.88
N ALA A 122 11.54 16.30 32.10
CA ALA A 122 12.31 16.44 33.34
C ALA A 122 12.77 17.89 33.59
N ARG A 123 13.17 18.62 32.53
CA ARG A 123 13.48 20.06 32.64
C ARG A 123 12.25 20.88 33.03
N ILE A 124 11.09 20.57 32.44
CA ILE A 124 9.82 21.23 32.77
C ILE A 124 9.41 20.93 34.21
N ASP A 125 9.45 19.66 34.63
CA ASP A 125 9.12 19.26 35.99
C ASP A 125 10.02 19.95 37.03
N SER A 126 11.34 19.98 36.77
CA SER A 126 12.30 20.64 37.65
C SER A 126 12.04 22.15 37.79
N ALA A 127 11.76 22.85 36.69
CA ALA A 127 11.49 24.28 36.71
C ALA A 127 10.09 24.58 37.28
N GLY A 128 9.08 23.81 36.87
CA GLY A 128 7.70 23.93 37.31
C GLY A 128 7.53 23.68 38.81
N SER A 129 8.15 22.62 39.34
CA SER A 129 8.16 22.33 40.78
C SER A 129 8.77 23.47 41.61
N LYS A 130 9.79 24.17 41.08
CA LYS A 130 10.37 25.34 41.74
C LYS A 130 9.40 26.52 41.74
N LEU A 131 8.71 26.77 40.63
CA LEU A 131 7.68 27.82 40.56
C LEU A 131 6.50 27.51 41.48
N GLU A 132 6.06 26.26 41.52
CA GLU A 132 4.98 25.80 42.41
C GLU A 132 5.35 26.02 43.89
N ALA A 133 6.57 25.63 44.29
CA ALA A 133 7.08 25.85 45.64
C ALA A 133 7.14 27.35 46.00
N LEU A 134 7.69 28.18 45.12
CA LEU A 134 7.75 29.64 45.32
C LEU A 134 6.36 30.28 45.41
N ASN A 135 5.40 29.81 44.60
CA ASN A 135 4.03 30.29 44.69
C ASN A 135 3.41 29.90 46.05
N GLY A 136 3.67 28.69 46.54
CA GLY A 136 3.24 28.25 47.88
C GLY A 136 3.82 29.12 49.01
N GLU A 137 5.11 29.47 48.93
CA GLU A 137 5.77 30.38 49.88
C GLU A 137 5.14 31.78 49.86
N LEU A 138 4.87 32.33 48.67
CA LEU A 138 4.26 33.64 48.51
C LEU A 138 2.79 33.64 48.97
N SER A 139 2.02 32.62 48.64
CA SER A 139 0.63 32.48 49.09
C SER A 139 0.54 32.36 50.62
N LYS A 140 1.49 31.64 51.24
CA LYS A 140 1.61 31.58 52.70
C LYS A 140 1.92 32.95 53.31
N ALA A 141 2.85 33.70 52.71
CA ALA A 141 3.22 35.04 53.18
C ALA A 141 2.10 36.07 53.00
N ALA A 142 1.30 35.94 51.93
CA ALA A 142 0.18 36.82 51.61
C ALA A 142 -1.13 36.43 52.33
N GLY A 143 -1.17 35.28 53.02
CA GLY A 143 -2.39 34.77 53.67
C GLY A 143 -3.45 34.26 52.69
N THR A 144 -3.05 33.86 51.47
CA THR A 144 -3.94 33.43 50.38
C THR A 144 -3.78 31.94 50.04
N LEU A 145 -3.33 31.11 50.98
CA LEU A 145 -3.03 29.70 50.73
C LEU A 145 -4.27 28.89 50.32
N ASP A 146 -5.43 29.22 50.90
CA ASP A 146 -6.71 28.54 50.64
C ASP A 146 -7.51 29.14 49.47
N ASP A 147 -6.95 30.16 48.79
CA ASP A 147 -7.58 30.78 47.62
C ASP A 147 -7.04 30.16 46.32
N PRO A 148 -7.82 29.30 45.62
CA PRO A 148 -7.38 28.67 44.38
C PRO A 148 -7.21 29.65 43.20
N GLY A 149 -7.75 30.88 43.31
CA GLY A 149 -7.57 31.94 42.33
C GLY A 149 -6.31 32.78 42.54
N ALA A 150 -5.66 32.68 43.70
CA ALA A 150 -4.51 33.49 44.05
C ALA A 150 -3.21 32.94 43.42
N TRP A 151 -2.59 33.74 42.57
CA TRP A 151 -1.30 33.42 41.94
C TRP A 151 -0.28 34.54 42.17
N PRO A 152 0.13 34.78 43.44
CA PRO A 152 1.00 35.90 43.79
C PRO A 152 2.34 35.87 43.04
N LEU A 153 2.85 34.67 42.68
CA LEU A 153 4.03 34.55 41.83
C LEU A 153 3.79 35.12 40.42
N PHE A 154 2.63 34.84 39.83
CA PHE A 154 2.27 35.35 38.51
C PHE A 154 1.98 36.85 38.52
N ASP A 155 1.33 37.35 39.57
CA ASP A 155 1.01 38.77 39.68
C ASP A 155 2.27 39.63 39.78
N ARG A 156 3.26 39.17 40.54
CA ARG A 156 4.49 39.90 40.82
C ARG A 156 5.61 39.64 39.81
N TYR A 157 5.79 38.39 39.40
CA TYR A 157 6.93 37.97 38.57
C TYR A 157 6.51 37.47 37.20
N ARG A 158 5.21 37.51 36.88
CA ARG A 158 4.66 37.09 35.58
C ARG A 158 5.01 35.64 35.22
N ALA A 159 5.28 34.81 36.21
CA ALA A 159 5.61 33.40 36.05
C ALA A 159 4.67 32.54 36.90
N ARG A 160 4.21 31.44 36.32
CA ARG A 160 3.51 30.36 37.04
C ARG A 160 3.88 29.04 36.42
N GLY A 161 3.81 27.98 37.20
CA GLY A 161 3.95 26.65 36.67
C GLY A 161 3.68 25.57 37.69
N ASP A 162 3.54 24.37 37.17
CA ASP A 162 3.45 23.11 37.87
C ASP A 162 4.36 22.09 37.18
N ARG A 163 4.35 20.83 37.65
CA ARG A 163 5.17 19.74 37.11
C ARG A 163 5.02 19.47 35.61
N ARG A 164 3.94 19.94 34.98
CA ARG A 164 3.56 19.65 33.59
C ARG A 164 3.47 20.90 32.73
N HIS A 165 3.35 22.09 33.29
CA HIS A 165 3.12 23.30 32.53
C HIS A 165 3.80 24.50 33.17
N ILE A 166 4.44 25.33 32.34
CA ILE A 166 5.02 26.59 32.74
C ILE A 166 4.46 27.68 31.83
N THR A 167 3.96 28.76 32.42
CA THR A 167 3.58 29.99 31.73
C THR A 167 4.46 31.13 32.23
N MET A 168 5.01 31.91 31.32
CA MET A 168 5.76 33.12 31.63
C MET A 168 5.29 34.25 30.71
N ARG A 169 5.09 35.45 31.26
CA ARG A 169 4.82 36.65 30.48
C ARG A 169 6.01 37.59 30.60
N ASP A 170 6.76 37.66 29.51
CA ASP A 170 7.92 38.52 29.35
C ASP A 170 7.48 39.84 28.67
N PRO A 171 7.86 41.03 29.17
CA PRO A 171 7.50 42.31 28.55
C PRO A 171 8.04 42.50 27.14
N GLU A 172 9.22 41.94 26.84
CA GLU A 172 9.91 42.08 25.55
C GLU A 172 9.55 40.96 24.58
N ARG A 173 9.38 39.74 25.10
CA ARG A 173 9.13 38.52 24.30
C ARG A 173 7.67 38.09 24.25
N GLY A 174 6.80 38.77 25.00
CA GLY A 174 5.38 38.43 25.10
C GLY A 174 5.12 37.24 26.03
N GLN A 175 3.94 36.62 25.87
CA GLN A 175 3.56 35.46 26.67
C GLN A 175 4.09 34.18 26.03
N GLY A 176 4.88 33.43 26.79
CA GLY A 176 5.36 32.09 26.44
C GLY A 176 4.75 31.02 27.35
N SER A 177 4.54 29.84 26.81
CA SER A 177 4.17 28.68 27.61
C SER A 177 4.83 27.41 27.08
N VAL A 178 5.15 26.50 27.99
CA VAL A 178 5.67 25.17 27.66
C VAL A 178 4.93 24.13 28.48
N SER A 179 4.49 23.06 27.82
CA SER A 179 3.84 21.91 28.46
C SER A 179 4.66 20.65 28.27
N SER A 180 4.51 19.70 29.18
CA SER A 180 5.00 18.34 29.00
C SER A 180 4.35 17.69 27.78
N LEU A 181 5.08 16.76 27.18
CA LEU A 181 4.69 16.05 25.98
C LEU A 181 4.48 14.58 26.27
N SER A 182 3.56 13.97 25.53
CA SER A 182 3.38 12.52 25.49
C SER A 182 4.25 11.96 24.37
N SER A 183 5.19 11.08 24.71
CA SER A 183 6.01 10.38 23.70
C SER A 183 5.16 9.47 22.81
N ILE A 184 4.10 8.89 23.37
CA ILE A 184 3.11 8.09 22.63
C ILE A 184 2.42 8.98 21.60
N ASP A 185 1.97 10.18 22.00
CA ASP A 185 1.24 11.05 21.08
C ASP A 185 2.15 11.53 19.94
N LEU A 186 3.42 11.79 20.23
CA LEU A 186 4.39 12.17 19.20
C LEU A 186 4.71 11.04 18.22
N ALA A 187 4.90 9.82 18.72
CA ALA A 187 5.14 8.66 17.87
C ALA A 187 3.93 8.36 16.97
N CYS A 188 2.72 8.40 17.53
CA CYS A 188 1.49 8.22 16.77
C CYS A 188 1.28 9.33 15.75
N ALA A 189 1.54 10.60 16.09
CA ALA A 189 1.45 11.72 15.15
C ALA A 189 2.47 11.58 14.00
N ALA A 190 3.71 11.18 14.29
CA ALA A 190 4.73 10.92 13.27
C ALA A 190 4.32 9.79 12.31
N LEU A 191 3.75 8.70 12.84
CA LEU A 191 3.22 7.61 12.01
C LEU A 191 2.04 8.07 11.14
N LEU A 192 1.09 8.80 11.72
CA LEU A 192 -0.10 9.31 11.00
C LEU A 192 0.27 10.27 9.88
N THR A 193 1.29 11.11 10.08
CA THR A 193 1.75 12.07 9.09
C THR A 193 2.56 11.41 7.97
N THR A 194 3.31 10.35 8.27
CA THR A 194 4.07 9.56 7.28
C THR A 194 3.15 8.69 6.42
N LEU A 195 2.18 8.03 7.05
CA LEU A 195 1.33 7.03 6.40
C LEU A 195 0.14 7.62 5.64
N SER A 196 -0.12 8.93 5.77
CA SER A 196 -1.31 9.56 5.16
C SER A 196 -1.40 9.45 3.64
N GLY A 197 -0.28 9.22 2.94
CA GLY A 197 -0.22 9.09 1.49
C GLY A 197 -0.36 7.66 0.95
N ASP A 198 -0.31 6.62 1.81
CA ASP A 198 -0.33 5.24 1.35
C ASP A 198 -1.78 4.70 1.26
N PRO A 199 -2.21 4.19 0.09
CA PRO A 199 -3.57 3.65 -0.11
C PRO A 199 -3.89 2.44 0.78
N ASN A 200 -2.90 1.74 1.33
CA ASN A 200 -3.10 0.62 2.25
C ASN A 200 -3.41 1.07 3.69
N THR A 201 -3.43 2.37 3.95
CA THR A 201 -3.60 2.95 5.29
C THR A 201 -5.02 3.43 5.57
N VAL A 202 -6.01 3.02 4.75
CA VAL A 202 -7.44 3.33 4.92
C VAL A 202 -7.94 2.98 6.34
N HIS A 203 -7.34 1.98 7.00
CA HIS A 203 -7.69 1.56 8.36
C HIS A 203 -6.82 2.17 9.47
N LEU A 204 -5.91 3.09 9.14
CA LEU A 204 -4.96 3.64 10.10
C LEU A 204 -5.66 4.37 11.26
N GLY A 205 -6.73 5.12 10.98
CA GLY A 205 -7.52 5.79 12.02
C GLY A 205 -8.24 4.82 12.97
N ALA A 206 -8.51 3.59 12.55
CA ALA A 206 -9.08 2.55 13.41
C ALA A 206 -8.01 1.85 14.27
N ARG A 207 -6.75 1.83 13.82
CA ARG A 207 -5.63 1.19 14.53
C ARG A 207 -4.88 2.16 15.44
N LEU A 208 -4.86 3.43 15.09
CA LEU A 208 -4.27 4.54 15.84
C LEU A 208 -5.31 5.65 16.00
N PRO A 209 -6.25 5.51 16.96
CA PRO A 209 -7.29 6.51 17.18
C PRO A 209 -6.68 7.76 17.83
N MET A 210 -6.16 8.65 16.99
CA MET A 210 -5.69 9.98 17.38
C MET A 210 -6.50 11.04 16.63
N PRO A 211 -7.15 11.97 17.33
CA PRO A 211 -7.80 13.10 16.68
C PRO A 211 -6.77 13.97 15.95
N ASP A 212 -7.11 14.45 14.75
CA ASP A 212 -6.25 15.37 13.98
C ASP A 212 -5.95 16.68 14.74
N SER A 213 -6.83 17.06 15.67
CA SER A 213 -6.61 18.19 16.58
C SER A 213 -5.42 17.98 17.53
N VAL A 214 -5.12 16.73 17.92
CA VAL A 214 -3.96 16.40 18.76
C VAL A 214 -2.68 16.56 17.94
N VAL A 215 -2.66 16.08 16.68
CA VAL A 215 -1.54 16.29 15.77
C VAL A 215 -1.26 17.77 15.59
N ARG A 216 -2.29 18.57 15.29
CA ARG A 216 -2.15 20.03 15.17
C ARG A 216 -1.60 20.68 16.45
N GLN A 217 -2.14 20.32 17.61
CA GLN A 217 -1.67 20.83 18.90
C GLN A 217 -0.21 20.47 19.18
N LEU A 218 0.28 19.31 18.74
CA LEU A 218 1.70 18.95 18.89
C LEU A 218 2.58 19.84 18.00
N GLY A 219 2.15 20.14 16.78
CA GLY A 219 2.81 21.09 15.88
C GLY A 219 2.90 22.49 16.47
N GLU A 220 1.86 22.95 17.19
CA GLU A 220 1.84 24.23 17.91
C GLU A 220 2.73 24.23 19.16
N LYS A 221 2.81 23.10 19.88
CA LYS A 221 3.57 22.96 21.14
C LYS A 221 5.08 22.78 20.93
N ILE A 222 5.51 22.34 19.76
CA ILE A 222 6.91 22.02 19.46
C ILE A 222 7.39 22.91 18.32
N PRO A 223 8.24 23.92 18.61
CA PRO A 223 8.79 24.79 17.58
C PRO A 223 9.45 23.97 16.46
N GLY A 224 9.10 24.29 15.21
CA GLY A 224 9.63 23.64 14.00
C GLY A 224 8.99 22.30 13.63
N LEU A 225 8.15 21.70 14.50
CA LEU A 225 7.53 20.41 14.18
C LEU A 225 6.47 20.51 13.09
N ALA A 226 5.68 21.58 13.09
CA ALA A 226 4.71 21.84 12.02
C ALA A 226 5.40 21.94 10.65
N ASP A 227 6.59 22.56 10.60
CA ASP A 227 7.39 22.69 9.39
C ASP A 227 7.98 21.34 8.95
N ALA A 228 8.45 20.53 9.91
CA ALA A 228 8.96 19.18 9.65
C ALA A 228 7.88 18.21 9.15
N TRP A 229 6.60 18.50 9.38
CA TRP A 229 5.46 17.69 8.91
C TRP A 229 4.83 18.20 7.62
N ARG A 230 5.32 19.29 7.04
CA ARG A 230 4.78 19.78 5.76
C ARG A 230 4.97 18.72 4.68
N ALA A 231 3.94 18.57 3.86
CA ALA A 231 4.05 17.73 2.67
C ALA A 231 4.86 18.47 1.60
N THR A 232 5.64 17.72 0.84
CA THR A 232 6.24 18.24 -0.40
C THR A 232 5.13 18.65 -1.38
N PRO A 233 5.40 19.57 -2.33
CA PRO A 233 4.43 19.94 -3.36
C PRO A 233 3.91 18.72 -4.15
N GLU A 234 4.79 17.75 -4.40
CA GLU A 234 4.48 16.50 -5.11
C GLU A 234 3.52 15.61 -4.30
N GLU A 235 3.81 15.37 -3.03
CA GLU A 235 2.92 14.62 -2.12
C GLU A 235 1.55 15.32 -1.99
N TRP A 236 1.55 16.65 -1.89
CA TRP A 236 0.32 17.43 -1.77
C TRP A 236 -0.51 17.41 -3.05
N ALA A 237 0.14 17.44 -4.21
CA ALA A 237 -0.51 17.31 -5.52
C ALA A 237 -1.11 15.90 -5.71
N GLN A 238 -0.40 14.86 -5.30
CA GLN A 238 -0.90 13.48 -5.33
C GLN A 238 -2.09 13.26 -4.39
N ALA A 239 -2.11 13.96 -3.24
CA ALA A 239 -3.22 13.91 -2.30
C ALA A 239 -4.46 14.71 -2.73
N ARG A 240 -4.41 15.46 -3.85
CA ARG A 240 -5.47 16.39 -4.24
C ARG A 240 -6.82 15.68 -4.41
N ASN A 241 -7.87 16.26 -3.81
CA ASN A 241 -9.24 15.73 -3.80
C ASN A 241 -9.39 14.36 -3.11
N THR A 242 -8.44 13.96 -2.26
CA THR A 242 -8.52 12.72 -1.48
C THR A 242 -8.76 13.01 0.01
N THR A 243 -9.13 11.97 0.76
CA THR A 243 -9.21 12.04 2.23
C THR A 243 -7.87 12.44 2.87
N ALA A 244 -6.74 12.13 2.22
CA ALA A 244 -5.41 12.48 2.71
C ALA A 244 -5.19 14.00 2.75
N GLN A 245 -5.63 14.73 1.72
CA GLN A 245 -5.52 16.19 1.69
C GLN A 245 -6.41 16.84 2.76
N THR A 246 -7.67 16.39 2.91
CA THR A 246 -8.57 16.91 3.96
C THR A 246 -7.98 16.70 5.34
N ARG A 247 -7.43 15.50 5.61
CA ARG A 247 -6.78 15.18 6.88
C ARG A 247 -5.52 16.02 7.09
N GLY A 248 -4.66 16.16 6.08
CA GLY A 248 -3.47 17.03 6.13
C GLY A 248 -3.82 18.45 6.55
N SER A 249 -4.85 19.04 5.93
CA SER A 249 -5.35 20.38 6.30
C SER A 249 -5.87 20.44 7.75
N GLN A 250 -6.60 19.43 8.21
CA GLN A 250 -7.10 19.36 9.60
C GLN A 250 -5.98 19.24 10.63
N GLN A 251 -4.88 18.58 10.26
CA GLN A 251 -3.65 18.47 11.06
C GLN A 251 -2.82 19.76 11.05
N GLY A 252 -3.21 20.78 10.27
CA GLY A 252 -2.46 22.02 10.10
C GLY A 252 -1.23 21.88 9.20
N ARG A 253 -1.18 20.83 8.38
CA ARG A 253 -0.11 20.64 7.40
C ARG A 253 -0.43 21.47 6.16
N GLU A 254 0.43 22.42 5.86
CA GLU A 254 0.43 23.17 4.61
C GLU A 254 1.51 22.59 3.69
N PRO A 255 1.36 22.69 2.35
CA PRO A 255 2.45 22.37 1.45
C PRO A 255 3.65 23.27 1.77
N LEU A 256 4.87 22.75 1.55
CA LEU A 256 6.04 23.61 1.50
C LEU A 256 5.77 24.74 0.50
N ARG A 257 6.04 25.99 0.91
CA ARG A 257 5.97 27.10 -0.04
C ARG A 257 7.04 26.80 -1.08
N GLU A 258 6.65 26.72 -2.36
CA GLU A 258 7.63 26.80 -3.43
C GLU A 258 8.39 28.10 -3.18
N ASP A 259 9.69 28.00 -2.90
CA ASP A 259 10.55 29.15 -2.90
C ASP A 259 10.38 29.76 -4.30
N VAL A 260 9.66 30.87 -4.37
CA VAL A 260 9.59 31.68 -5.58
C VAL A 260 11.00 32.21 -5.72
N GLU A 261 11.84 31.49 -6.48
CA GLU A 261 13.22 31.87 -6.78
C GLU A 261 13.24 33.35 -7.16
N GLY A 262 13.98 34.12 -6.38
CA GLY A 262 14.36 35.50 -6.67
C GLY A 262 15.77 35.55 -7.25
#